data_AF-A0A2S9F6C3-F1
#
_entry.id   AF-A0A2S9F6C3-F1
#
_cell.length_a   1.000
_cell.length_b   1.000
_cell.length_c   1.000
_cell.angle_alpha   90.00
_cell.angle_beta   90.00
_cell.angle_gamma   90.00
#
_symmetry.space_group_name_H-M   'P 1'
#
loop_
_entity.id
_entity.type
_entity.pdbx_description
1 polymer ?
#
loop_
_entity_poly.entity_id
_entity_poly.type
_entity_poly.pdbx_seq_one_letter_code
_entity_poly.pdbx_strand_id
1 'polypeptide(L)' 'MKPRQLADIKPKKKCCRSKPRCKRCPLVLHKVRKAELNGIRGKELTVVFKRARKA' A
#
# COMPACT_ATOMS: atom_id res chain seq x y z
N MET A 1 -6.48 -6.22 7.11
CA MET A 1 -6.90 -6.10 5.71
C MET A 1 -6.38 -7.30 4.97
N LYS A 2 -7.22 -7.97 4.18
CA LYS A 2 -6.76 -9.09 3.34
C LYS A 2 -5.82 -8.52 2.25
N PRO A 3 -4.74 -9.23 1.85
CA PRO A 3 -3.74 -8.71 0.92
C PRO A 3 -4.33 -8.23 -0.41
N ARG A 4 -5.29 -8.99 -0.96
CA ARG A 4 -6.00 -8.67 -2.21
C ARG A 4 -6.72 -7.32 -2.16
N GLN A 5 -7.28 -6.96 -1.00
CA GLN A 5 -7.99 -5.69 -0.83
C GLN A 5 -7.06 -4.47 -0.77
N LEU A 6 -5.74 -4.65 -0.63
CA LEU A 6 -4.81 -3.53 -0.58
C LEU A 6 -4.54 -2.94 -1.97
N ALA A 7 -4.69 -3.74 -3.02
CA ALA A 7 -4.52 -3.31 -4.41
C ALA A 7 -5.73 -2.53 -4.94
N ASP A 8 -6.93 -2.97 -4.58
CA ASP A 8 -8.19 -2.45 -5.13
C ASP A 8 -8.76 -1.25 -4.36
N ILE A 9 -8.08 -0.79 -3.31
CA ILE A 9 -8.54 0.37 -2.54
C ILE A 9 -8.36 1.65 -3.33
N LYS A 10 -9.43 2.45 -3.41
CA LYS A 10 -9.38 3.79 -3.98
C LYS A 10 -8.45 4.70 -3.17
N PRO A 11 -7.42 5.30 -3.80
CA PRO A 11 -6.52 6.22 -3.11
C PRO A 11 -7.22 7.51 -2.71
N LYS A 12 -6.72 8.15 -1.64
CA LYS A 12 -7.13 9.52 -1.27
C LYS A 12 -6.61 10.51 -2.33
N LYS A 13 -7.35 11.60 -2.57
CA LYS A 13 -6.96 12.67 -3.53
C LYS A 13 -5.54 13.23 -3.27
N LYS A 14 -5.14 13.37 -2.00
CA LYS A 14 -3.82 13.89 -1.61
C LYS A 14 -3.13 12.97 -0.58
N CYS A 15 -1.80 12.98 -0.60
CA CYS A 15 -0.97 12.32 0.40
C CYS A 15 -1.17 12.99 1.78
N CYS A 16 -1.39 12.21 2.83
CA CYS A 16 -1.55 12.72 4.19
C CYS A 16 -0.26 13.24 4.83
N ARG A 17 0.92 12.90 4.28
CA ARG A 17 2.27 13.22 4.82
C ARG A 17 2.53 12.84 6.30
N SER A 18 1.56 12.22 6.98
CA SER A 18 1.68 11.70 8.34
C SER A 18 2.69 10.55 8.43
N LYS A 19 3.32 10.39 9.60
CA LYS A 19 4.17 9.24 9.92
C LYS A 19 3.54 8.49 11.11
N PRO A 20 3.07 7.24 10.93
CA PRO A 20 3.00 6.48 9.68
C PRO A 20 1.92 7.02 8.71
N ARG A 21 2.12 6.80 7.40
CA ARG A 21 1.14 7.18 6.37
C ARG A 21 -0.15 6.38 6.53
N CYS A 22 -1.26 6.98 6.10
CA CYS A 22 -2.57 6.35 6.17
C CYS A 22 -2.71 5.18 5.18
N LYS A 23 -3.66 4.28 5.46
CA LYS A 23 -3.89 3.06 4.66
C LYS A 23 -4.29 3.35 3.21
N ARG A 24 -4.92 4.51 2.95
CA ARG A 24 -5.39 4.97 1.62
C ARG A 24 -4.43 5.98 0.96
N CYS A 25 -3.20 6.08 1.44
CA CYS A 25 -2.25 7.05 0.91
C CYS A 25 -1.91 6.68 -0.54
N PRO A 26 -2.00 7.61 -1.51
CA PRO A 26 -1.70 7.32 -2.92
C PRO A 26 -0.29 6.74 -3.11
N LEU A 27 0.70 7.22 -2.36
CA LEU A 27 2.08 6.68 -2.42
C LEU A 27 2.19 5.25 -1.89
N VAL A 28 1.45 4.92 -0.83
CA VAL A 28 1.44 3.57 -0.25
C VAL A 28 0.81 2.59 -1.22
N LEU A 29 -0.37 2.93 -1.75
CA LEU A 29 -1.10 2.09 -2.70
C LEU A 29 -0.35 1.93 -4.02
N HIS A 30 0.30 2.98 -4.52
CA HIS A 30 1.16 2.89 -5.70
C HIS A 30 2.32 1.90 -5.50
N LYS A 31 2.99 1.92 -4.34
CA LYS A 31 4.05 0.95 -4.01
C LYS A 31 3.52 -0.49 -3.91
N VAL A 32 2.36 -0.67 -3.29
CA VAL A 32 1.71 -1.99 -3.17
C VAL A 32 1.31 -2.53 -4.54
N ARG A 33 0.70 -1.70 -5.39
CA ARG A 33 0.30 -2.09 -6.76
C ARG A 33 1.50 -2.44 -7.62
N LYS A 34 2.60 -1.68 -7.52
CA LYS A 34 3.86 -2.03 -8.20
C LYS A 34 4.40 -3.38 -7.74
N ALA A 35 4.37 -3.65 -6.43
CA ALA A 35 4.80 -4.94 -5.89
C ALA A 35 3.92 -6.10 -6.37
N GLU A 36 2.60 -5.91 -6.43
CA GLU A 36 1.67 -6.90 -6.95
C GLU A 36 1.89 -7.18 -8.44
N LEU A 37 2.11 -6.14 -9.26
CA LEU A 37 2.47 -6.28 -10.68
C LEU A 37 3.79 -7.03 -10.88
N ASN A 38 4.72 -6.91 -9.93
CA ASN A 38 5.95 -7.69 -9.90
C ASN A 38 5.74 -9.15 -9.43
N GLY A 39 4.50 -9.58 -9.21
CA GLY A 39 4.17 -10.95 -8.80
C GLY A 39 4.19 -11.18 -7.29
N ILE A 40 4.44 -10.17 -6.46
CA ILE A 40 4.45 -10.30 -5.00
C ILE A 40 3.02 -10.51 -4.50
N ARG A 41 2.79 -11.62 -3.79
CA ARG A 41 1.45 -12.04 -3.33
C ARG A 41 1.43 -12.40 -1.86
N GLY A 42 0.22 -12.47 -1.30
CA GLY A 42 -0.02 -13.01 0.04
C GLY A 42 0.66 -12.22 1.16
N LYS A 43 1.45 -12.91 1.99
CA LYS A 43 2.07 -12.35 3.21
C LYS A 43 3.09 -11.26 2.87
N GLU A 44 3.83 -11.40 1.79
CA GLU A 44 4.86 -10.45 1.39
C GLU A 44 4.29 -9.08 1.01
N LEU A 45 3.11 -9.06 0.37
CA LEU A 45 2.41 -7.83 0.03
C LEU A 45 2.04 -7.01 1.29
N THR A 46 1.76 -7.69 2.40
CA THR A 46 1.50 -7.02 3.69
C THR A 46 2.76 -6.42 4.31
N VAL A 47 3.93 -7.03 4.08
CA VAL A 47 5.23 -6.50 4.51
C VAL A 47 5.56 -5.24 3.71
N VAL A 48 5.37 -5.28 2.38
CA VAL A 48 5.51 -4.10 1.51
C VAL A 48 4.59 -2.97 1.96
N PHE A 49 3.32 -3.27 2.27
CA PHE A 49 2.37 -2.27 2.79
C PHE A 49 2.83 -1.65 4.11
N LYS A 50 3.28 -2.46 5.08
CA LYS A 50 3.79 -1.97 6.37
C LYS A 50 5.03 -1.08 6.18
N ARG A 51 5.97 -1.49 5.31
CA ARG A 51 7.17 -0.70 4.97
C ARG A 51 6.80 0.61 4.29
N ALA A 52 5.90 0.57 3.31
CA ALA A 52 5.45 1.75 2.57
C ALA A 52 4.76 2.78 3.48
N ARG A 53 4.09 2.34 4.56
CA ARG A 53 3.48 3.24 5.54
C ARG A 53 4.48 3.92 6.48
N LYS A 54 5.66 3.34 6.69
CA LYS A 54 6.70 3.91 7.57
C LYS A 54 7.63 4.90 6.83
N ALA A 55 7.73 4.80 5.52
CA ALA A 55 8.36 5.81 4.64
C ALA A 55 7.52 7.09 4.55
#